data_AF-A0A942R8I9-F1
#
_entry.id   AF-A0A942R8I9-F1
#
_cell.length_a   1.000
_cell.length_b   1.000
_cell.length_c   1.000
_cell.angle_alpha   90.00
_cell.angle_beta   90.00
_cell.angle_gamma   90.00
#
_symmetry.space_group_name_H-M   'P 1'
#
loop_
_entity.id
_entity.type
_entity.pdbx_description
1 polymer ?
#
loop_
_entity_poly.entity_id
_entity_poly.type
_entity_poly.pdbx_seq_one_letter_code
_entity_poly.pdbx_strand_id
1 'polypeptide(L)'
;MKKELVLDYVKSLTHLYGLVHKDKVVEIYNLQNEDMIDGEAIDSILEEGTKELRDNFVEISGDFIVAETILKYNNFNEQLNHRKGKPFYIPEKEELLKYNDETYFEINKEYSALKSYVANNIFDGDEFKAEMLSEDVQGICQYGFSVNSAFDVFNRRKVNFQSEKQVSEVTQLIMDLANNTRLWENNGHTPNEIFNKMERHKLRPLPNAGVPNLLGIPGGLTTGNKKIGRNDSCPCGSGKKYKKCCGQ
;
A
#
# COMPACT_ATOMS: atom_id res chain seq x y z
N MET A 1 16.13 28.41 14.06
CA MET A 1 16.05 27.01 13.62
C MET A 1 14.82 26.39 14.24
N LYS A 2 13.84 25.93 13.46
CA LYS A 2 12.66 25.25 14.01
C LYS A 2 13.00 23.78 14.23
N LYS A 3 13.80 23.50 15.27
CA LYS A 3 14.17 22.14 15.71
C LYS A 3 12.97 21.20 15.72
N GLU A 4 11.85 21.66 16.28
CA GLU A 4 10.56 20.94 16.31
C GLU A 4 10.13 20.44 14.94
N LEU A 5 10.20 21.29 13.91
CA LEU A 5 9.80 20.90 12.56
C LEU A 5 10.74 19.82 11.99
N VAL A 6 12.03 19.89 12.26
CA VAL A 6 12.97 18.84 11.82
C VAL A 6 12.65 17.51 12.52
N LEU A 7 12.33 17.54 13.82
CA LEU A 7 11.89 16.35 14.56
C LEU A 7 10.58 15.78 14.01
N ASP A 8 9.63 16.63 13.62
CA ASP A 8 8.40 16.19 12.95
C ASP A 8 8.69 15.49 11.62
N TYR A 9 9.66 15.98 10.84
CA TYR A 9 10.13 15.28 9.62
C TYR A 9 10.79 13.94 9.96
N VAL A 10 11.65 13.90 10.98
CA VAL A 10 12.32 12.66 11.41
C VAL A 10 11.28 11.60 11.80
N LYS A 11 10.29 11.94 12.63
CA LYS A 11 9.18 11.04 13.02
C LYS A 11 8.38 10.60 11.80
N SER A 12 7.90 11.55 11.00
CA SER A 12 7.07 11.29 9.82
C SER A 12 7.75 10.38 8.80
N LEU A 13 9.01 10.67 8.47
CA LEU A 13 9.78 9.85 7.52
C LEU A 13 10.08 8.46 8.07
N THR A 14 10.29 8.35 9.38
CA THR A 14 10.50 7.05 10.03
C THR A 14 9.21 6.22 10.03
N HIS A 15 8.04 6.80 10.32
CA HIS A 15 6.76 6.07 10.26
C HIS A 15 6.37 5.69 8.83
N LEU A 16 6.71 6.52 7.83
CA LEU A 16 6.45 6.22 6.41
C LEU A 16 7.41 5.18 5.83
N TYR A 17 8.69 5.19 6.21
CA TYR A 17 9.72 4.35 5.61
C TYR A 17 10.18 3.18 6.51
N GLY A 18 9.81 3.17 7.78
CA GLY A 18 10.30 2.24 8.80
C GLY A 18 11.74 2.51 9.23
N LEU A 19 12.64 2.86 8.29
CA LEU A 19 13.99 3.33 8.58
C LEU A 19 14.43 4.31 7.49
N VAL A 20 15.27 5.27 7.84
CA VAL A 20 15.74 6.32 6.93
C VAL A 20 17.15 6.77 7.33
N HIS A 21 18.02 7.00 6.34
CA HIS A 21 19.34 7.56 6.59
C HIS A 21 19.21 9.06 6.89
N LYS A 22 20.01 9.61 7.81
CA LYS A 22 19.95 11.04 8.19
C LYS A 22 20.10 11.98 7.00
N ASP A 23 20.98 11.66 6.05
CA ASP A 23 21.14 12.45 4.81
C ASP A 23 19.86 12.51 3.96
N LYS A 24 19.05 11.44 3.98
CA LYS A 24 17.76 11.43 3.26
C LYS A 24 16.73 12.31 3.97
N VAL A 25 16.78 12.41 5.30
CA VAL A 25 15.98 13.37 6.06
C VAL A 25 16.35 14.80 5.68
N VAL A 26 17.64 15.12 5.66
CA VAL A 26 18.16 16.44 5.24
C VAL A 26 17.72 16.77 3.82
N GLU A 27 17.85 15.83 2.88
CA GLU A 27 17.43 15.99 1.49
C GLU A 27 15.94 16.33 1.38
N ILE A 28 15.05 15.54 2.00
CA ILE A 28 13.60 15.75 1.90
C ILE A 28 13.17 17.01 2.64
N TYR A 29 13.76 17.30 3.80
CA TYR A 29 13.50 18.52 4.54
C TYR A 29 13.87 19.76 3.70
N ASN A 30 15.07 19.80 3.13
CA ASN A 30 15.54 20.93 2.31
C ASN A 30 14.77 21.06 0.99
N LEU A 31 14.24 19.96 0.45
CA LEU A 31 13.38 19.99 -0.74
C LEU A 31 12.05 20.73 -0.47
N GLN A 32 11.57 20.73 0.77
CA GLN A 32 10.24 21.20 1.15
C GLN A 32 10.24 22.46 2.03
N ASN A 33 11.41 23.01 2.36
CA ASN A 33 11.56 24.13 3.28
C ASN A 33 12.65 25.11 2.81
N GLU A 34 12.41 26.41 3.01
CA GLU A 34 13.39 27.46 2.68
C GLU A 34 14.56 27.50 3.68
N ASP A 35 14.27 27.27 4.97
CA ASP A 35 15.26 27.25 6.06
C ASP A 35 16.04 25.93 6.04
N MET A 36 17.01 25.79 5.15
CA MET A 36 17.77 24.54 4.98
C MET A 36 18.62 24.17 6.21
N ILE A 37 18.83 22.85 6.38
CA ILE A 37 19.76 22.27 7.36
C ILE A 37 20.87 21.49 6.66
N ASP A 38 21.99 21.27 7.34
CA ASP A 38 23.09 20.43 6.90
C ASP A 38 23.27 19.21 7.82
N GLY A 39 24.35 18.45 7.59
CA GLY A 39 24.69 17.25 8.35
C GLY A 39 24.95 17.54 9.84
N GLU A 40 25.64 18.64 10.16
CA GLU A 40 25.94 19.00 11.55
C GLU A 40 24.67 19.39 12.31
N ALA A 41 23.77 20.13 11.65
CA ALA A 41 22.49 20.49 12.22
C ALA A 41 21.62 19.27 12.51
N ILE A 42 21.50 18.30 11.61
CA ILE A 42 20.71 17.09 11.88
C ILE A 42 21.32 16.25 13.00
N ASP A 43 22.65 16.12 13.06
CA ASP A 43 23.32 15.37 14.13
C ASP A 43 23.02 15.98 15.51
N SER A 44 23.13 17.30 15.65
CA SER A 44 22.78 18.02 16.88
C SER A 44 21.30 17.88 17.25
N ILE A 45 20.39 18.00 16.27
CA ILE A 45 18.95 17.86 16.50
C ILE A 45 18.59 16.44 16.96
N LEU A 46 19.18 15.41 16.35
CA LEU A 46 18.95 14.02 16.73
C LEU A 46 19.46 13.74 18.14
N GLU A 47 20.66 14.20 18.49
CA GLU A 47 21.22 14.05 19.83
C GLU A 47 20.29 14.66 20.90
N GLU A 48 19.90 15.93 20.70
CA GLU A 48 19.03 16.62 21.65
C GLU A 48 17.58 16.08 21.66
N GLY A 49 17.11 15.52 20.54
CA GLY A 49 15.76 15.00 20.34
C GLY A 49 15.57 13.54 20.76
N THR A 50 16.64 12.83 21.15
CA THR A 50 16.64 11.38 21.41
C THR A 50 15.50 10.91 22.33
N LYS A 51 15.15 11.69 23.37
CA LYS A 51 14.06 11.30 24.27
C LYS A 51 12.70 11.39 23.57
N GLU A 52 12.42 12.50 22.87
CA GLU A 52 11.17 12.69 22.15
C GLU A 52 10.99 11.64 21.06
N LEU A 53 12.05 11.33 20.31
CA LEU A 53 12.02 10.28 19.29
C LEU A 53 11.63 8.93 19.89
N ARG A 54 12.22 8.54 21.03
CA ARG A 54 11.88 7.28 21.72
C ARG A 54 10.46 7.26 22.25
N ASP A 55 9.96 8.38 22.76
CA ASP A 55 8.56 8.51 23.19
C ASP A 55 7.57 8.35 22.00
N ASN A 56 8.07 8.42 20.75
CA ASN A 56 7.34 8.17 19.51
C ASN A 56 7.86 6.93 18.76
N PHE A 57 8.45 5.95 19.46
CA PHE A 57 8.90 4.67 18.88
C PHE A 57 9.93 4.81 17.75
N VAL A 58 10.73 5.87 17.79
CA VAL A 58 11.82 6.15 16.86
C VAL A 58 13.16 6.08 17.59
N GLU A 59 14.08 5.27 17.04
CA GLU A 59 15.40 4.99 17.58
C GLU A 59 16.50 5.40 16.59
N ILE A 60 17.67 5.80 17.11
CA ILE A 60 18.84 6.15 16.30
C ILE A 60 19.82 4.98 16.32
N SER A 61 20.23 4.50 15.14
CA SER A 61 21.18 3.41 14.96
C SER A 61 22.25 3.79 13.93
N GLY A 62 23.38 4.31 14.44
CA GLY A 62 24.40 4.92 13.58
C GLY A 62 23.83 6.13 12.83
N ASP A 63 24.02 6.17 11.51
CA ASP A 63 23.47 7.23 10.66
C ASP A 63 22.01 6.99 10.22
N PHE A 64 21.36 5.95 10.73
CA PHE A 64 19.97 5.63 10.46
C PHE A 64 19.05 6.01 11.62
N ILE A 65 17.90 6.56 11.27
CA ILE A 65 16.75 6.67 12.15
C ILE A 65 15.79 5.52 11.82
N VAL A 66 15.31 4.80 12.83
CA VAL A 66 14.69 3.48 12.69
C VAL A 66 13.48 3.38 13.61
N ALA A 67 12.37 2.86 13.11
CA ALA A 67 11.23 2.49 13.93
C ALA A 67 11.63 1.39 14.92
N GLU A 68 11.27 1.53 16.20
CA GLU A 68 11.64 0.63 17.30
C GLU A 68 11.35 -0.84 16.94
N THR A 69 10.23 -1.10 16.27
CA THR A 69 9.80 -2.45 15.88
C THR A 69 10.81 -3.16 14.99
N ILE A 70 11.50 -2.46 14.09
CA ILE A 70 12.51 -3.07 13.20
C ILE A 70 13.72 -3.55 14.02
N LEU A 71 14.16 -2.75 15.00
CA LEU A 71 15.26 -3.12 15.88
C LEU A 71 14.86 -4.25 16.82
N LYS A 72 13.66 -4.17 17.39
CA LYS A 72 13.10 -5.17 18.31
C LYS A 72 13.01 -6.57 17.69
N TYR A 73 12.66 -6.66 16.41
CA TYR A 73 12.60 -7.93 15.68
C TYR A 73 13.89 -8.29 14.92
N ASN A 74 14.96 -7.50 15.09
CA ASN A 74 16.26 -7.70 14.44
C ASN A 74 16.19 -7.73 12.90
N ASN A 75 15.28 -6.95 12.32
CA ASN A 75 14.98 -6.93 10.88
C ASN A 75 15.73 -5.83 10.11
N PHE A 76 16.65 -5.11 10.75
CA PHE A 76 17.34 -3.96 10.15
C PHE A 76 18.01 -4.28 8.80
N ASN A 77 18.81 -5.35 8.75
CA ASN A 77 19.52 -5.75 7.53
C ASN A 77 18.58 -6.28 6.43
N GLU A 78 17.52 -6.98 6.82
CA GLU A 78 16.50 -7.46 5.88
C GLU A 78 15.77 -6.28 5.23
N GLN A 79 15.38 -5.30 6.04
CA GLN A 79 14.73 -4.07 5.57
C GLN A 79 15.61 -3.26 4.63
N LEU A 80 16.92 -3.16 4.91
CA LEU A 80 17.89 -2.54 3.99
C LEU A 80 18.02 -3.29 2.65
N ASN A 81 17.97 -4.62 2.68
CA ASN A 81 18.05 -5.43 1.47
C ASN A 81 16.79 -5.29 0.61
N HIS A 82 15.60 -5.36 1.21
CA HIS A 82 14.32 -5.29 0.49
C HIS A 82 14.12 -3.98 -0.27
N ARG A 83 14.64 -2.87 0.26
CA ARG A 83 14.48 -1.54 -0.33
C ARG A 83 15.54 -1.17 -1.36
N LYS A 84 16.60 -1.97 -1.50
CA LYS A 84 17.76 -1.64 -2.33
C LYS A 84 17.34 -1.40 -3.78
N GLY A 85 17.68 -0.22 -4.31
CA GLY A 85 17.39 0.17 -5.69
C GLY A 85 15.95 0.63 -5.95
N LYS A 86 15.06 0.63 -4.95
CA LYS A 86 13.72 1.20 -5.06
C LYS A 86 13.77 2.71 -4.80
N PRO A 87 13.02 3.54 -5.56
CA PRO A 87 12.92 4.97 -5.28
C PRO A 87 12.19 5.23 -3.96
N PHE A 88 12.34 6.43 -3.40
CA PHE A 88 11.53 6.88 -2.27
C PHE A 88 10.23 7.52 -2.76
N TYR A 89 9.13 7.20 -2.10
CA TYR A 89 7.89 7.96 -2.20
C TYR A 89 8.01 9.21 -1.33
N ILE A 90 8.01 10.39 -1.94
CA ILE A 90 8.08 11.67 -1.22
C ILE A 90 6.73 12.37 -1.42
N PRO A 91 5.82 12.31 -0.43
CA PRO A 91 4.55 13.04 -0.51
C PRO A 91 4.77 14.55 -0.31
N GLU A 92 3.76 15.34 -0.64
CA GLU A 92 3.75 16.78 -0.31
C GLU A 92 3.89 16.99 1.21
N LYS A 93 4.41 18.14 1.62
CA LYS A 93 4.76 18.44 3.02
C LYS A 93 3.58 18.21 3.98
N GLU A 94 2.41 18.71 3.64
CA GLU A 94 1.21 18.60 4.49
C GLU A 94 0.77 17.14 4.66
N GLU A 95 0.99 16.31 3.65
CA GLU A 95 0.68 14.88 3.69
C GLU A 95 1.75 14.11 4.46
N LEU A 96 3.04 14.43 4.25
CA LEU A 96 4.14 13.83 5.00
C LEU A 96 3.94 14.03 6.50
N LEU A 97 3.65 15.25 6.94
CA LEU A 97 3.55 15.58 8.36
C LEU A 97 2.37 14.92 9.09
N LYS A 98 1.41 14.31 8.38
CA LYS A 98 0.37 13.48 9.02
C LYS A 98 0.97 12.21 9.64
N TYR A 99 2.04 11.69 9.06
CA TYR A 99 2.79 10.56 9.62
C TYR A 99 3.53 10.89 10.92
N ASN A 100 3.47 12.13 11.41
CA ASN A 100 3.97 12.44 12.75
C ASN A 100 3.16 11.69 13.82
N ASP A 101 1.88 11.43 13.55
CA ASP A 101 1.08 10.47 14.32
C ASP A 101 1.42 9.05 13.85
N GLU A 102 1.95 8.23 14.75
CA GLU A 102 2.32 6.84 14.45
C GLU A 102 1.13 5.96 14.07
N THR A 103 -0.09 6.34 14.45
CA THR A 103 -1.32 5.61 14.14
C THR A 103 -1.89 5.99 12.77
N TYR A 104 -1.33 7.01 12.14
CA TYR A 104 -1.77 7.50 10.85
C TYR A 104 -1.53 6.49 9.73
N PHE A 105 -2.55 6.35 8.87
CA PHE A 105 -2.43 5.71 7.57
C PHE A 105 -3.26 6.50 6.54
N GLU A 106 -2.87 6.38 5.26
CA GLU A 106 -3.55 7.04 4.16
C GLU A 106 -4.93 6.39 3.92
N ILE A 107 -6.00 7.17 4.07
CA ILE A 107 -7.35 6.75 3.68
C ILE A 107 -7.50 6.89 2.16
N ASN A 108 -7.25 5.79 1.45
CA ASN A 108 -7.42 5.72 0.00
C ASN A 108 -8.83 5.22 -0.40
N LYS A 109 -9.10 5.18 -1.71
CA LYS A 109 -10.39 4.73 -2.25
C LYS A 109 -10.63 3.23 -2.01
N GLU A 110 -9.58 2.42 -1.97
CA GLU A 110 -9.65 0.97 -1.73
C GLU A 110 -10.06 0.66 -0.28
N TYR A 111 -9.51 1.39 0.70
CA TYR A 111 -9.92 1.33 2.10
C TYR A 111 -11.39 1.72 2.24
N SER A 112 -11.77 2.84 1.62
CA SER A 112 -13.15 3.33 1.63
C SER A 112 -14.12 2.33 1.00
N ALA A 113 -13.69 1.63 -0.07
CA ALA A 113 -14.47 0.59 -0.72
C ALA A 113 -14.65 -0.64 0.18
N LEU A 114 -13.59 -1.10 0.86
CA LEU A 114 -13.68 -2.18 1.83
C LEU A 114 -14.64 -1.81 2.97
N LYS A 115 -14.43 -0.65 3.61
CA LYS A 115 -15.28 -0.14 4.71
C LYS A 115 -16.75 -0.08 4.29
N SER A 116 -17.03 0.52 3.14
CA SER A 116 -18.40 0.64 2.61
C SER A 116 -19.02 -0.73 2.32
N TYR A 117 -18.25 -1.68 1.78
CA TYR A 117 -18.76 -3.02 1.53
C TYR A 117 -19.11 -3.73 2.83
N VAL A 118 -18.21 -3.73 3.83
CA VAL A 118 -18.44 -4.44 5.09
C VAL A 118 -19.56 -3.80 5.91
N ALA A 119 -19.70 -2.47 5.90
CA ALA A 119 -20.83 -1.78 6.51
C ALA A 119 -22.15 -2.29 5.93
N ASN A 120 -22.31 -2.23 4.61
CA ASN A 120 -23.59 -2.49 3.95
C ASN A 120 -23.94 -3.98 3.81
N ASN A 121 -22.93 -4.87 3.72
CA ASN A 121 -23.17 -6.28 3.38
C ASN A 121 -22.82 -7.26 4.51
N ILE A 122 -22.20 -6.81 5.60
CA ILE A 122 -21.78 -7.66 6.72
C ILE A 122 -22.34 -7.16 8.05
N PHE A 123 -22.38 -5.85 8.25
CA PHE A 123 -22.76 -5.26 9.54
C PHE A 123 -24.06 -4.46 9.51
N ASP A 124 -24.94 -4.70 8.52
CA ASP A 124 -26.28 -4.09 8.43
C ASP A 124 -26.29 -2.55 8.57
N GLY A 125 -25.25 -1.89 8.04
CA GLY A 125 -25.08 -0.44 8.09
C GLY A 125 -24.36 0.10 9.33
N ASP A 126 -23.83 -0.76 10.22
CA ASP A 126 -23.04 -0.35 11.38
C ASP A 126 -21.62 0.11 10.96
N GLU A 127 -21.49 1.42 10.76
CA GLU A 127 -20.25 2.09 10.35
C GLU A 127 -19.10 1.91 11.36
N PHE A 128 -19.40 1.83 12.66
CA PHE A 128 -18.36 1.68 13.67
C PHE A 128 -17.72 0.30 13.63
N LYS A 129 -18.53 -0.77 13.51
CA LYS A 129 -17.99 -2.13 13.31
C LYS A 129 -17.24 -2.26 11.98
N ALA A 130 -17.74 -1.61 10.94
CA ALA A 130 -17.11 -1.59 9.62
C ALA A 130 -15.72 -0.92 9.66
N GLU A 131 -15.62 0.23 10.33
CA GLU A 131 -14.37 0.94 10.57
C GLU A 131 -13.39 0.07 11.34
N MET A 132 -13.77 -0.44 12.52
CA MET A 132 -12.86 -1.27 13.33
C MET A 132 -12.40 -2.54 12.61
N LEU A 133 -13.22 -3.14 11.74
CA LEU A 133 -12.78 -4.28 10.94
C LEU A 133 -11.80 -3.83 9.85
N SER A 134 -12.10 -2.73 9.15
CA SER A 134 -11.31 -2.25 8.02
C SER A 134 -9.95 -1.72 8.47
N GLU A 135 -9.86 -1.07 9.64
CA GLU A 135 -8.59 -0.66 10.26
C GLU A 135 -7.71 -1.86 10.63
N ASP A 136 -8.30 -2.92 11.20
CA ASP A 136 -7.56 -4.16 11.47
C ASP A 136 -7.01 -4.78 10.17
N VAL A 137 -7.82 -4.82 9.10
CA VAL A 137 -7.37 -5.33 7.79
C VAL A 137 -6.29 -4.43 7.20
N GLN A 138 -6.42 -3.11 7.33
CA GLN A 138 -5.41 -2.13 6.91
C GLN A 138 -4.07 -2.37 7.63
N GLY A 139 -4.11 -2.60 8.95
CA GLY A 139 -2.92 -2.95 9.73
C GLY A 139 -2.24 -4.23 9.21
N ILE A 140 -3.03 -5.27 8.89
CA ILE A 140 -2.49 -6.50 8.26
C ILE A 140 -1.87 -6.19 6.88
N CYS A 141 -2.49 -5.32 6.08
CA CYS A 141 -1.96 -4.92 4.78
C CYS A 141 -0.60 -4.21 4.90
N GLN A 142 -0.40 -3.43 5.97
CA GLN A 142 0.82 -2.66 6.21
C GLN A 142 1.95 -3.51 6.83
N TYR A 143 1.61 -4.46 7.70
CA TYR A 143 2.57 -5.21 8.50
C TYR A 143 2.46 -6.73 8.28
N GLY A 144 3.14 -7.25 7.26
CA GLY A 144 3.24 -8.69 7.01
C GLY A 144 1.96 -9.30 6.40
N PHE A 145 1.46 -8.67 5.34
CA PHE A 145 0.21 -9.07 4.67
C PHE A 145 0.17 -10.56 4.32
N SER A 146 -0.92 -11.20 4.75
CA SER A 146 -1.38 -12.45 4.19
C SER A 146 -2.90 -12.45 4.13
N VAL A 147 -3.45 -13.07 3.08
CA VAL A 147 -4.91 -13.20 2.93
C VAL A 147 -5.51 -13.94 4.13
N ASN A 148 -4.82 -14.97 4.64
CA ASN A 148 -5.28 -15.73 5.82
C ASN A 148 -5.39 -14.84 7.06
N SER A 149 -4.35 -14.05 7.35
CA SER A 149 -4.35 -13.11 8.48
C SER A 149 -5.43 -12.03 8.33
N ALA A 150 -5.70 -11.58 7.11
CA ALA A 150 -6.81 -10.68 6.84
C ALA A 150 -8.17 -11.36 7.14
N PHE A 151 -8.37 -12.61 6.72
CA PHE A 151 -9.57 -13.38 7.06
C PHE A 151 -9.70 -13.69 8.56
N ASP A 152 -8.60 -13.82 9.29
CA ASP A 152 -8.64 -13.96 10.74
C ASP A 152 -9.28 -12.76 11.44
N VAL A 153 -9.22 -11.56 10.86
CA VAL A 153 -9.96 -10.38 11.34
C VAL A 153 -11.47 -10.61 11.30
N PHE A 154 -11.97 -11.17 10.21
CA PHE A 154 -13.39 -11.52 10.01
C PHE A 154 -13.80 -12.67 10.94
N ASN A 155 -12.97 -13.70 11.05
CA ASN A 155 -13.21 -14.87 11.90
C ASN A 155 -13.30 -14.50 13.38
N ARG A 156 -12.39 -13.65 13.88
CA ARG A 156 -12.41 -13.15 15.27
C ARG A 156 -13.71 -12.39 15.60
N ARG A 157 -14.32 -11.76 14.61
CA ARG A 157 -15.60 -11.05 14.70
C ARG A 157 -16.81 -11.94 14.40
N LYS A 158 -16.59 -13.25 14.18
CA LYS A 158 -17.62 -14.26 13.88
C LYS A 158 -18.48 -13.89 12.65
N VAL A 159 -17.85 -13.27 11.65
CA VAL A 159 -18.52 -12.97 10.38
C VAL A 159 -18.84 -14.29 9.68
N ASN A 160 -20.11 -14.49 9.37
CA ASN A 160 -20.58 -15.63 8.59
C ASN A 160 -20.83 -15.18 7.15
N PHE A 161 -19.94 -15.59 6.24
CA PHE A 161 -20.12 -15.32 4.81
C PHE A 161 -21.30 -16.13 4.25
N GLN A 162 -22.16 -15.46 3.48
CA GLN A 162 -23.41 -16.02 2.97
C GLN A 162 -23.22 -16.85 1.69
N SER A 163 -22.08 -16.69 1.00
CA SER A 163 -21.77 -17.43 -0.23
C SER A 163 -20.28 -17.34 -0.59
N GLU A 164 -19.82 -18.27 -1.44
CA GLU A 164 -18.50 -18.20 -2.06
C GLU A 164 -18.29 -16.91 -2.88
N LYS A 165 -19.37 -16.35 -3.45
CA LYS A 165 -19.34 -15.06 -4.15
C LYS A 165 -18.94 -13.93 -3.19
N GLN A 166 -19.54 -13.90 -2.00
CA GLN A 166 -19.23 -12.89 -0.98
C GLN A 166 -17.77 -12.99 -0.51
N VAL A 167 -17.27 -14.23 -0.32
CA VAL A 167 -15.86 -14.47 0.01
C VAL A 167 -14.94 -13.95 -1.09
N SER A 168 -15.28 -14.19 -2.36
CA SER A 168 -14.51 -13.73 -3.52
C SER A 168 -14.49 -12.20 -3.62
N GLU A 169 -15.63 -11.54 -3.38
CA GLU A 169 -15.74 -10.07 -3.36
C GLU A 169 -14.88 -9.45 -2.26
N VAL A 170 -14.95 -9.98 -1.04
CA VAL A 170 -14.11 -9.52 0.08
C VAL A 170 -12.63 -9.79 -0.19
N THR A 171 -12.28 -10.94 -0.76
CA THR A 171 -10.89 -11.23 -1.15
C THR A 171 -10.38 -10.19 -2.13
N GLN A 172 -11.16 -9.82 -3.14
CA GLN A 172 -10.76 -8.80 -4.11
C GLN A 172 -10.55 -7.44 -3.43
N LEU A 173 -11.46 -7.02 -2.54
CA LEU A 173 -11.33 -5.75 -1.80
C LEU A 173 -10.08 -5.73 -0.92
N ILE A 174 -9.77 -6.84 -0.24
CA ILE A 174 -8.56 -6.98 0.57
C ILE A 174 -7.31 -6.88 -0.32
N MET A 175 -7.30 -7.57 -1.47
CA MET A 175 -6.17 -7.53 -2.40
C MET A 175 -5.97 -6.15 -3.02
N ASP A 176 -7.06 -5.46 -3.36
CA ASP A 176 -7.01 -4.09 -3.88
C ASP A 176 -6.44 -3.14 -2.82
N LEU A 177 -6.88 -3.26 -1.57
CA LEU A 177 -6.31 -2.50 -0.45
C LEU A 177 -4.82 -2.80 -0.27
N ALA A 178 -4.44 -4.07 -0.15
CA ALA A 178 -3.05 -4.48 0.06
C ALA A 178 -2.11 -3.98 -1.04
N ASN A 179 -2.53 -4.02 -2.31
CA ASN A 179 -1.72 -3.54 -3.42
C ASN A 179 -1.61 -2.01 -3.51
N ASN A 180 -2.44 -1.27 -2.76
CA ASN A 180 -2.45 0.18 -2.69
C ASN A 180 -2.12 0.73 -1.28
N THR A 181 -1.63 -0.12 -0.37
CA THR A 181 -1.10 0.28 0.94
C THR A 181 0.40 0.57 0.85
N ARG A 182 0.83 1.64 1.54
CA ARG A 182 2.23 2.09 1.63
C ARG A 182 3.05 1.09 2.46
N LEU A 183 4.21 0.66 1.95
CA LEU A 183 5.05 -0.34 2.64
C LEU A 183 6.47 0.18 2.88
N TRP A 184 7.03 -0.19 4.04
CA TRP A 184 8.41 0.14 4.42
C TRP A 184 9.44 -0.49 3.49
N GLU A 185 9.21 -1.74 3.07
CA GLU A 185 10.10 -2.47 2.14
C GLU A 185 10.16 -1.82 0.75
N ASN A 186 9.22 -0.92 0.46
CA ASN A 186 9.07 -0.19 -0.79
C ASN A 186 9.44 1.29 -0.66
N ASN A 187 10.15 1.70 0.41
CA ASN A 187 10.48 3.10 0.69
C ASN A 187 9.24 4.02 0.61
N GLY A 188 8.13 3.58 1.22
CA GLY A 188 6.87 4.32 1.25
C GLY A 188 6.02 4.23 -0.02
N HIS A 189 6.44 3.50 -1.06
CA HIS A 189 5.57 3.23 -2.20
C HIS A 189 4.59 2.08 -1.92
N THR A 190 3.46 2.08 -2.64
CA THR A 190 2.58 0.91 -2.69
C THR A 190 3.15 -0.18 -3.63
N PRO A 191 2.75 -1.45 -3.48
CA PRO A 191 3.10 -2.50 -4.43
C PRO A 191 2.78 -2.12 -5.89
N ASN A 192 1.60 -1.56 -6.15
CA ASN A 192 1.19 -1.13 -7.49
C ASN A 192 2.09 -0.02 -8.05
N GLU A 193 2.52 0.94 -7.23
CA GLU A 193 3.41 2.00 -7.68
C GLU A 193 4.81 1.48 -8.03
N ILE A 194 5.38 0.61 -7.20
CA ILE A 194 6.67 -0.05 -7.50
C ILE A 194 6.57 -0.85 -8.79
N PHE A 195 5.53 -1.67 -8.93
CA PHE A 195 5.30 -2.46 -10.14
C PHE A 195 5.23 -1.57 -11.39
N ASN A 196 4.45 -0.49 -11.34
CA ASN A 196 4.31 0.44 -12.45
C ASN A 196 5.63 1.14 -12.81
N LYS A 197 6.43 1.54 -11.81
CA LYS A 197 7.71 2.22 -12.01
C LYS A 197 8.81 1.28 -12.50
N MET A 198 8.90 0.07 -11.96
CA MET A 198 10.11 -0.77 -12.05
C MET A 198 9.94 -2.06 -12.86
N GLU A 199 8.71 -2.55 -13.06
CA GLU A 199 8.47 -3.90 -13.59
C GLU A 199 7.57 -3.93 -14.81
N ARG A 200 6.63 -2.98 -14.91
CA ARG A 200 5.64 -2.95 -16.00
C ARG A 200 6.27 -2.94 -17.39
N HIS A 201 7.38 -2.23 -17.57
CA HIS A 201 8.10 -2.15 -18.85
C HIS A 201 8.91 -3.42 -19.19
N LYS A 202 9.13 -4.30 -18.20
CA LYS A 202 9.80 -5.60 -18.37
C LYS A 202 8.83 -6.71 -18.77
N LEU A 203 7.53 -6.48 -18.63
CA LEU A 203 6.51 -7.43 -19.02
C LEU A 203 6.46 -7.58 -20.53
N ARG A 204 6.57 -8.83 -21.00
CA ARG A 204 6.22 -9.18 -22.36
C ARG A 204 4.70 -9.38 -22.41
N PRO A 205 4.04 -9.05 -23.54
CA PRO A 205 2.65 -9.43 -23.75
C PRO A 205 2.50 -10.93 -23.49
N LEU A 206 1.49 -11.31 -22.71
CA LEU A 206 1.15 -12.71 -22.49
C LEU A 206 1.02 -13.41 -23.87
N PRO A 207 1.67 -14.56 -24.08
CA PRO A 207 1.41 -15.37 -25.26
C PRO A 207 -0.10 -15.62 -25.36
N ASN A 208 -0.68 -15.61 -26.56
CA ASN A 208 -2.10 -15.90 -26.79
C ASN A 208 -2.52 -17.35 -26.37
N ALA A 209 -1.62 -18.12 -25.77
CA ALA A 209 -1.95 -19.39 -25.15
C ALA A 209 -2.51 -19.09 -23.75
N GLY A 210 -3.78 -19.47 -23.54
CA GLY A 210 -4.53 -19.22 -22.31
C GLY A 210 -3.69 -19.42 -21.05
N VAL A 211 -3.84 -18.48 -20.12
CA VAL A 211 -3.15 -18.48 -18.82
C VAL A 211 -3.40 -19.83 -18.15
N PRO A 212 -2.37 -20.62 -17.82
CA PRO A 212 -2.55 -21.82 -17.01
C PRO A 212 -3.17 -21.40 -15.67
N ASN A 213 -4.20 -22.12 -15.27
CA ASN A 213 -4.95 -21.89 -14.05
C ASN A 213 -4.02 -22.05 -12.83
N LEU A 214 -3.34 -20.97 -12.42
CA LEU A 214 -2.32 -21.00 -11.38
C LEU A 214 -2.90 -21.24 -9.96
N LEU A 215 -4.22 -21.13 -9.82
CA LEU A 215 -4.94 -21.20 -8.53
C LEU A 215 -5.94 -22.35 -8.44
N GLY A 216 -6.05 -23.22 -9.46
CA GLY A 216 -6.98 -24.35 -9.42
C GLY A 216 -8.47 -23.98 -9.36
N ILE A 217 -8.83 -22.72 -9.63
CA ILE A 217 -10.21 -22.23 -9.60
C ILE A 217 -10.89 -22.58 -10.94
N PRO A 218 -11.99 -23.35 -10.98
CA PRO A 218 -12.71 -23.59 -12.22
C PRO A 218 -13.38 -22.29 -12.69
N GLY A 219 -12.90 -21.69 -13.78
CA GLY A 219 -13.49 -20.50 -14.39
C GLY A 219 -12.66 -19.23 -14.25
N GLY A 220 -11.45 -19.22 -14.82
CA GLY A 220 -10.64 -18.01 -14.92
C GLY A 220 -11.37 -16.89 -15.70
N LEU A 221 -11.31 -15.66 -15.17
CA LEU A 221 -11.79 -14.46 -15.84
C LEU A 221 -11.00 -14.23 -17.14
N THR A 222 -11.58 -14.62 -18.28
CA THR A 222 -11.08 -14.20 -19.59
C THR A 222 -11.70 -12.87 -19.97
N THR A 223 -11.05 -11.75 -19.66
CA THR A 223 -11.24 -10.49 -20.39
C THR A 223 -10.38 -10.53 -21.67
N GLY A 224 -10.58 -11.57 -22.48
CA GLY A 224 -10.01 -11.65 -23.81
C GLY A 224 -10.96 -10.95 -24.78
N ASN A 225 -10.58 -9.78 -25.28
CA ASN A 225 -11.17 -9.21 -26.50
C ASN A 225 -10.94 -10.21 -27.64
N LYS A 226 -11.87 -11.16 -27.79
CA LYS A 226 -11.90 -12.12 -28.90
C LYS A 226 -12.04 -11.27 -30.16
N LYS A 227 -11.03 -11.27 -31.03
CA LYS A 227 -11.12 -10.57 -32.33
C LYS A 227 -12.31 -11.16 -33.09
N ILE A 228 -13.40 -10.43 -33.14
CA ILE A 228 -14.62 -10.83 -33.87
C ILE A 228 -14.28 -10.79 -35.36
N GLY A 229 -14.38 -11.93 -36.03
CA GLY A 229 -14.13 -12.03 -37.46
C GLY A 229 -15.16 -11.24 -38.26
N ARG A 230 -14.76 -10.61 -39.38
CA ARG A 230 -15.67 -9.82 -40.25
C ARG A 230 -16.96 -10.57 -40.64
N ASN A 231 -16.92 -11.90 -40.73
CA ASN A 231 -18.06 -12.72 -41.12
C ASN A 231 -18.81 -13.37 -39.93
N ASP A 232 -18.35 -13.19 -38.69
CA ASP A 232 -18.99 -13.74 -37.49
C ASP A 232 -20.28 -13.00 -37.15
N SER A 233 -21.16 -13.63 -36.35
CA SER A 233 -22.37 -13.00 -35.85
C SER A 233 -22.05 -11.75 -35.02
N CYS A 234 -22.78 -10.66 -35.29
CA CYS A 234 -22.53 -9.39 -34.64
C CYS A 234 -22.94 -9.43 -33.16
N PRO A 235 -22.09 -8.99 -32.22
CA PRO A 235 -22.34 -9.12 -30.78
C PRO A 235 -23.45 -8.20 -30.26
N CYS A 236 -23.94 -7.25 -31.07
CA CYS A 236 -25.07 -6.38 -30.70
C CYS A 236 -26.44 -7.07 -30.77
N GLY A 237 -26.49 -8.36 -31.09
CA GLY A 237 -27.74 -9.13 -31.15
C GLY A 237 -28.58 -8.90 -32.41
N SER A 238 -28.05 -8.21 -33.42
CA SER A 238 -28.80 -7.87 -34.65
C SER A 238 -29.06 -9.05 -35.59
N GLY A 239 -28.48 -10.23 -35.32
CA GLY A 239 -28.54 -11.41 -36.21
C GLY A 239 -27.76 -11.28 -37.52
N LYS A 240 -27.08 -10.15 -37.77
CA LYS A 240 -26.27 -9.91 -38.99
C LYS A 240 -24.80 -10.28 -38.76
N LYS A 241 -24.06 -10.51 -39.86
CA LYS A 241 -22.58 -10.63 -39.80
C LYS A 241 -21.94 -9.30 -39.41
N TYR A 242 -20.83 -9.33 -38.66
CA TYR A 242 -20.17 -8.14 -38.08
C TYR A 242 -19.87 -7.05 -39.13
N LYS A 243 -19.31 -7.41 -40.30
CA LYS A 243 -19.03 -6.46 -41.41
C LYS A 243 -20.25 -5.76 -42.01
N LYS A 244 -21.46 -6.24 -41.73
CA LYS A 244 -22.74 -5.68 -42.22
C LYS A 244 -23.53 -4.99 -41.09
N CYS A 245 -22.92 -4.81 -39.92
CA CYS A 245 -23.55 -4.19 -38.77
C CYS A 245 -22.54 -3.28 -38.05
N CYS A 246 -21.98 -3.67 -36.90
CA CYS A 246 -21.07 -2.83 -36.12
C CYS A 246 -19.66 -2.68 -36.70
N GLY A 247 -19.30 -3.44 -37.74
CA GLY A 247 -17.99 -3.40 -38.40
C GLY A 247 -18.01 -2.74 -39.77
N GLN A 248 -18.84 -1.69 -39.95
CA GLN A 248 -18.75 -0.78 -41.10
C GLN A 248 -17.58 0.17 -40.95
#